data_AF-A0AB39PMH6-F1
#
_entry.id   AF-A0AB39PMH6-F1
#
_cell.length_a   1.000
_cell.length_b   1.000
_cell.length_c   1.000
_cell.angle_alpha   90.00
_cell.angle_beta   90.00
_cell.angle_gamma   90.00
#
_symmetry.space_group_name_H-M   'P 1'
#
loop_
_entity.id
_entity.type
_entity.pdbx_description
1 polymer ?
#
loop_
_entity_poly.entity_id
_entity_poly.type
_entity_poly.pdbx_seq_one_letter_code
_entity_poly.pdbx_strand_id
1 'polypeptide(L)'
;MSAARPRRTTVVTRTLAAIWSRTAPRMSEGWRKRFTDHLCEYVAIYNRDIANRRFCEPPPFEEYLPFRRIVGAVYICWDLIEVAQGGSLPERIVTSDLCQNLRVAANDITCWTNDIFSLNKDYARGDVNNVVAILRHAGSLTWPEAA
;
A
#
# COMPACT_ATOMS: atom_id res chain seq x y z
N MET A 1 1.65 -12.53 34.69
CA MET A 1 0.80 -12.11 33.57
C MET A 1 0.91 -10.59 33.44
N SER A 2 1.57 -10.09 32.39
CA SER A 2 1.71 -8.63 32.19
C SER A 2 0.39 -8.05 31.68
N ALA A 3 -0.18 -7.08 32.39
CA ALA A 3 -1.41 -6.41 31.98
C ALA A 3 -1.16 -5.67 30.66
N ALA A 4 -1.99 -5.93 29.64
CA ALA A 4 -1.92 -5.23 28.38
C ALA A 4 -2.09 -3.72 28.60
N ARG A 5 -1.11 -2.93 28.16
CA ARG A 5 -1.10 -1.47 28.30
C ARG A 5 -2.35 -0.91 27.61
N PRO A 6 -3.12 0.01 28.25
CA PRO A 6 -4.35 0.54 27.65
C PRO A 6 -4.04 1.20 26.30
N ARG A 7 -4.83 0.87 25.27
CA ARG A 7 -4.65 1.41 23.92
C ARG A 7 -4.85 2.93 23.97
N ARG A 8 -3.78 3.69 23.69
CA ARG A 8 -3.85 5.16 23.62
C ARG A 8 -4.80 5.58 22.48
N THR A 9 -5.86 6.28 22.82
CA THR A 9 -6.83 6.78 21.83
C THR A 9 -6.40 8.18 21.35
N THR A 10 -5.97 8.29 20.10
CA THR A 10 -5.61 9.56 19.45
C THR A 10 -6.78 10.10 18.61
N VAL A 11 -6.69 11.35 18.16
CA VAL A 11 -7.64 11.94 17.19
C VAL A 11 -7.72 11.08 15.93
N VAL A 12 -6.57 10.61 15.42
CA VAL A 12 -6.50 9.74 14.24
C VAL A 12 -7.25 8.43 14.48
N THR A 13 -7.01 7.73 15.59
CA THR A 13 -7.68 6.45 15.85
C THR A 13 -9.19 6.61 16.06
N ARG A 14 -9.64 7.72 16.69
CA ARG A 14 -11.08 8.00 16.82
C ARG A 14 -11.72 8.30 15.47
N THR A 15 -11.04 9.07 14.63
CA THR A 15 -11.54 9.43 13.30
C THR A 15 -11.65 8.20 12.41
N LEU A 16 -10.64 7.33 12.40
CA LEU A 16 -10.69 6.06 11.65
C LEU A 16 -11.83 5.15 12.16
N ALA A 17 -12.01 5.04 13.48
CA ALA A 17 -13.12 4.28 14.05
C ALA A 17 -14.50 4.84 13.65
N ALA A 18 -14.64 6.17 13.62
CA ALA A 18 -15.87 6.84 13.20
C ALA A 18 -16.14 6.71 11.69
N ILE A 19 -15.11 6.67 10.85
CA ILE A 19 -15.26 6.36 9.42
C ILE A 19 -15.71 4.91 9.26
N TRP A 20 -15.02 3.98 9.94
CA TRP A 20 -15.34 2.56 9.89
C TRP A 20 -16.79 2.25 10.31
N SER A 21 -17.28 2.88 11.38
CA SER A 21 -18.66 2.68 11.84
C SER A 21 -19.72 3.15 10.84
N ARG A 22 -19.37 4.08 9.93
CA ARG A 22 -20.25 4.58 8.88
C ARG A 22 -20.15 3.78 7.58
N THR A 23 -19.00 3.14 7.32
CA THR A 23 -18.75 2.41 6.07
C THR A 23 -19.05 0.91 6.21
N ALA A 24 -18.47 0.25 7.21
CA ALA A 24 -18.51 -1.21 7.35
C ALA A 24 -19.92 -1.84 7.43
N PRO A 25 -20.94 -1.20 8.05
CA PRO A 25 -22.28 -1.78 8.08
C PRO A 25 -22.94 -1.90 6.69
N ARG A 26 -22.49 -1.12 5.71
CA ARG A 26 -23.01 -1.11 4.35
C ARG A 26 -22.35 -2.14 3.43
N MET A 27 -21.31 -2.81 3.92
CA MET A 27 -20.46 -3.70 3.13
C MET A 27 -20.64 -5.16 3.56
N SER A 28 -20.39 -6.09 2.64
CA SER A 28 -20.43 -7.52 2.91
C SER A 28 -19.36 -7.95 3.90
N GLU A 29 -19.54 -9.12 4.52
CA GLU A 29 -18.52 -9.70 5.39
C GLU A 29 -17.19 -9.95 4.67
N GLY A 30 -17.24 -10.47 3.44
CA GLY A 30 -16.07 -10.69 2.60
C GLY A 30 -15.30 -9.40 2.32
N TRP A 31 -16.02 -8.31 2.04
CA TRP A 31 -15.39 -6.99 1.88
C TRP A 31 -14.74 -6.51 3.17
N ARG A 32 -15.43 -6.61 4.32
CA ARG A 32 -14.89 -6.17 5.62
C ARG A 32 -13.62 -6.92 5.98
N LYS A 33 -13.58 -8.23 5.73
CA LYS A 33 -12.40 -9.06 5.92
C LYS A 33 -11.26 -8.58 5.02
N ARG A 34 -11.49 -8.49 3.71
CA ARG A 34 -10.50 -8.07 2.71
C ARG A 34 -9.89 -6.70 3.03
N PHE A 35 -10.73 -5.71 3.33
CA PHE A 35 -10.27 -4.37 3.69
C PHE A 35 -9.40 -4.38 4.96
N THR A 36 -9.81 -5.13 5.98
CA THR A 36 -9.07 -5.24 7.24
C THR A 36 -7.73 -5.94 7.03
N ASP A 37 -7.68 -6.97 6.19
CA ASP A 37 -6.46 -7.68 5.84
C ASP A 37 -5.47 -6.75 5.13
N HIS A 38 -5.89 -6.05 4.06
CA HIS A 38 -5.02 -5.08 3.37
C HIS A 38 -4.53 -3.97 4.29
N LEU A 39 -5.39 -3.47 5.19
CA LEU A 39 -5.00 -2.43 6.16
C LEU A 39 -3.97 -2.96 7.16
N CYS A 40 -4.16 -4.18 7.67
CA CYS A 40 -3.20 -4.83 8.58
C CYS A 40 -1.85 -5.08 7.90
N GLU A 41 -1.86 -5.58 6.67
CA GLU A 41 -0.65 -5.80 5.87
C GLU A 41 0.10 -4.50 5.59
N TYR A 42 -0.62 -3.45 5.18
CA TYR A 42 -0.04 -2.12 4.97
C TYR A 42 0.64 -1.61 6.23
N VAL A 43 -0.04 -1.63 7.38
CA VAL A 43 0.55 -1.16 8.65
C VAL A 43 1.77 -1.99 9.04
N ALA A 44 1.71 -3.32 8.87
CA ALA A 44 2.82 -4.21 9.18
C ALA A 44 4.04 -3.97 8.28
N ILE A 45 3.84 -3.78 6.99
CA ILE A 45 4.95 -3.53 6.05
C ILE A 45 5.51 -2.12 6.21
N TYR A 46 4.65 -1.11 6.44
CA TYR A 46 5.08 0.27 6.63
C TYR A 46 5.90 0.46 7.90
N ASN A 47 5.57 -0.25 8.99
CA ASN A 47 6.39 -0.26 10.19
C ASN A 47 7.78 -0.88 9.94
N ARG A 48 7.87 -1.92 9.11
CA ARG A 48 9.16 -2.50 8.69
C ARG A 48 9.94 -1.52 7.83
N ASP A 49 9.28 -0.85 6.88
CA ASP A 49 9.90 0.19 6.06
C ASP A 49 10.54 1.29 6.91
N ILE A 50 9.78 1.86 7.84
CA ILE A 50 10.28 2.91 8.75
C ILE A 50 11.52 2.44 9.52
N ALA A 51 11.55 1.19 9.98
CA ALA A 51 12.70 0.64 10.68
C ALA A 51 13.93 0.49 9.76
N ASN A 52 13.70 0.20 8.47
CA ASN A 52 14.74 -0.08 7.48
C ASN A 52 15.24 1.16 6.72
N ARG A 53 14.55 2.32 6.80
CA ARG A 53 14.96 3.61 6.19
C ARG A 53 16.35 4.11 6.59
N ARG A 54 17.02 3.47 7.55
CA ARG A 54 18.38 3.80 7.97
C ARG A 54 19.44 3.35 6.96
N PHE A 55 19.12 2.39 6.11
CA PHE A 55 20.01 1.90 5.06
C PHE A 55 19.72 2.70 3.79
N CYS A 56 20.58 3.67 3.46
CA CYS A 56 20.42 4.54 2.28
C CYS A 56 20.73 3.82 0.95
N GLU A 57 20.52 2.51 0.89
CA GLU A 57 20.78 1.68 -0.28
C GLU A 57 19.47 1.10 -0.82
N PRO A 58 19.19 1.24 -2.13
CA PRO A 58 17.97 0.69 -2.72
C PRO A 58 17.94 -0.85 -2.60
N PRO A 59 16.78 -1.47 -2.30
CA PRO A 59 16.66 -2.92 -2.32
C PRO A 59 16.75 -3.49 -3.74
N PRO A 60 17.03 -4.80 -3.90
CA PRO A 60 16.91 -5.47 -5.18
C PRO A 60 15.51 -5.32 -5.79
N PHE A 61 15.43 -5.28 -7.12
CA PHE A 61 14.18 -5.03 -7.84
C PHE A 61 13.10 -6.08 -7.55
N GLU A 62 13.51 -7.34 -7.44
CA GLU A 62 12.66 -8.48 -7.11
C GLU A 62 12.06 -8.41 -5.70
N GLU A 63 12.76 -7.79 -4.76
CA GLU A 63 12.26 -7.56 -3.40
C GLU A 63 11.35 -6.33 -3.35
N TYR A 64 11.67 -5.33 -4.18
CA TYR A 64 10.93 -4.08 -4.25
C TYR A 64 9.50 -4.26 -4.76
N LEU A 65 9.27 -5.05 -5.81
CA LEU A 65 7.94 -5.20 -6.41
C LEU A 65 6.86 -5.66 -5.41
N PRO A 66 6.99 -6.81 -4.72
CA PRO A 66 5.99 -7.26 -3.75
C PRO A 66 5.87 -6.28 -2.57
N PHE A 67 6.98 -5.67 -2.14
CA PHE A 67 6.96 -4.65 -1.10
C PHE A 67 6.16 -3.40 -1.51
N ARG A 68 6.44 -2.86 -2.70
CA ARG A 68 5.84 -1.63 -3.23
C ARG A 68 4.34 -1.77 -3.40
N ARG A 69 3.89 -2.96 -3.81
CA ARG A 69 2.46 -3.30 -3.96
C ARG A 69 1.67 -3.14 -2.67
N ILE A 70 2.28 -3.42 -1.53
CA ILE A 70 1.62 -3.32 -0.21
C ILE A 70 1.83 -1.93 0.38
N VAL A 71 3.07 -1.42 0.40
CA VAL A 71 3.41 -0.13 1.04
C VAL A 71 2.77 1.07 0.34
N GLY A 72 2.37 0.92 -0.93
CA GLY A 72 1.65 1.95 -1.66
C GLY A 72 0.22 2.20 -1.20
N ALA A 73 -0.34 1.33 -0.35
CA ALA A 73 -1.72 1.39 0.15
C ALA A 73 -2.83 1.37 -0.95
N VAL A 74 -2.49 1.09 -2.20
CA VAL A 74 -3.44 1.22 -3.32
C VAL A 74 -4.50 0.10 -3.30
N TYR A 75 -4.18 -1.10 -2.78
CA TYR A 75 -5.22 -2.13 -2.54
C TYR A 75 -6.35 -1.66 -1.63
N ILE A 76 -6.04 -0.83 -0.62
CA ILE A 76 -7.04 -0.22 0.26
C ILE A 76 -7.90 0.76 -0.55
N CYS A 77 -7.28 1.53 -1.47
CA CYS A 77 -8.02 2.42 -2.38
C CYS A 77 -8.97 1.63 -3.29
N TRP A 78 -8.57 0.47 -3.82
CA TRP A 78 -9.43 -0.40 -4.62
C TRP A 78 -10.66 -0.86 -3.84
N ASP A 79 -10.48 -1.27 -2.59
CA ASP A 79 -11.62 -1.67 -1.74
C ASP A 79 -12.56 -0.50 -1.45
N LEU A 80 -12.03 0.73 -1.33
CA LEU A 80 -12.84 1.94 -1.11
C LEU A 80 -13.63 2.37 -2.35
N ILE A 81 -13.27 1.94 -3.56
CA ILE A 81 -14.09 2.17 -4.76
C ILE A 81 -15.44 1.49 -4.59
N GLU A 82 -15.50 0.27 -4.05
CA GLU A 82 -16.76 -0.44 -3.78
C GLU A 82 -17.65 0.35 -2.81
N VAL A 83 -17.06 0.95 -1.78
CA VAL A 83 -17.78 1.84 -0.84
C VAL A 83 -18.34 3.05 -1.58
N ALA A 84 -17.55 3.68 -2.46
CA ALA A 84 -17.97 4.83 -3.25
C ALA A 84 -19.09 4.48 -4.25
N GLN A 85 -19.10 3.26 -4.77
CA GLN A 85 -20.17 2.72 -5.63
C GLN A 85 -21.39 2.21 -4.85
N GLY A 86 -21.34 2.25 -3.51
CA GLY A 86 -22.47 1.97 -2.65
C GLY A 86 -22.71 0.49 -2.33
N GLY A 87 -21.76 -0.41 -2.62
CA GLY A 87 -21.91 -1.83 -2.31
C GLY A 87 -20.70 -2.68 -2.68
N SER A 88 -20.67 -3.91 -2.15
CA SER A 88 -19.57 -4.86 -2.39
C SER A 88 -19.71 -5.61 -3.70
N LEU A 89 -18.60 -5.84 -4.38
CA LEU A 89 -18.53 -6.77 -5.50
C LEU A 89 -18.83 -8.21 -5.02
N PRO A 90 -19.51 -9.02 -5.85
CA PRO A 90 -19.66 -10.46 -5.58
C PRO A 90 -18.30 -11.15 -5.43
N GLU A 91 -18.19 -12.05 -4.45
CA GLU A 91 -16.90 -12.71 -4.13
C GLU A 91 -16.32 -13.45 -5.34
N ARG A 92 -17.16 -14.12 -6.15
CA ARG A 92 -16.74 -14.79 -7.39
C ARG A 92 -16.02 -13.89 -8.40
N ILE A 93 -16.32 -12.59 -8.38
CA ILE A 93 -15.66 -11.60 -9.26
C ILE A 93 -14.33 -11.22 -8.61
N VAL A 94 -14.35 -10.89 -7.31
CA VAL A 94 -13.14 -10.52 -6.57
C VAL A 94 -12.07 -11.60 -6.65
N THR A 95 -12.44 -12.87 -6.50
CA THR A 95 -11.50 -14.01 -6.52
C THR A 95 -11.17 -14.52 -7.92
N SER A 96 -11.78 -13.98 -8.98
CA SER A 96 -11.44 -14.37 -10.34
C SER A 96 -10.02 -13.92 -10.72
N ASP A 97 -9.31 -14.77 -11.47
CA ASP A 97 -7.96 -14.47 -11.97
C ASP A 97 -7.92 -13.15 -12.73
N LEU A 98 -8.95 -12.88 -13.53
CA LEU A 98 -9.07 -11.63 -14.29
C LEU A 98 -9.08 -10.41 -13.35
N CYS A 99 -9.90 -10.44 -12.31
CA CYS A 99 -9.98 -9.32 -11.35
C CYS A 99 -8.68 -9.17 -10.57
N GLN A 100 -8.07 -10.27 -10.12
CA GLN A 100 -6.80 -10.22 -9.39
C GLN A 100 -5.67 -9.66 -10.27
N ASN A 101 -5.54 -10.12 -11.51
CA ASN A 101 -4.54 -9.63 -12.46
C ASN A 101 -4.75 -8.14 -12.77
N LEU A 102 -6.00 -7.70 -12.95
CA LEU A 102 -6.33 -6.29 -13.16
C LEU A 102 -5.96 -5.45 -11.93
N ARG A 103 -6.27 -5.91 -10.72
CA ARG A 103 -5.92 -5.19 -9.47
C ARG A 103 -4.41 -5.07 -9.31
N VAL A 104 -3.65 -6.12 -9.61
CA VAL A 104 -2.18 -6.10 -9.57
C VAL A 104 -1.62 -5.13 -10.60
N ALA A 105 -2.04 -5.22 -11.87
CA ALA A 105 -1.55 -4.34 -12.93
C ALA A 105 -1.90 -2.86 -12.66
N ALA A 106 -3.12 -2.57 -12.23
CA ALA A 106 -3.53 -1.21 -11.87
C ALA A 106 -2.75 -0.68 -10.66
N ASN A 107 -2.49 -1.54 -9.67
CA ASN A 107 -1.68 -1.19 -8.51
C ASN A 107 -0.24 -0.82 -8.93
N ASP A 108 0.38 -1.65 -9.77
CA ASP A 108 1.74 -1.44 -10.29
C ASP A 108 1.83 -0.11 -11.05
N ILE A 109 0.92 0.13 -11.99
CA ILE A 109 0.86 1.38 -12.74
C ILE A 109 0.71 2.58 -11.79
N THR A 110 -0.21 2.49 -10.82
CA THR A 110 -0.44 3.58 -9.87
C THR A 110 0.80 3.86 -9.01
N CYS A 111 1.45 2.81 -8.51
CA CYS A 111 2.64 2.93 -7.67
C CYS A 111 3.84 3.46 -8.45
N TRP A 112 4.14 2.91 -9.63
CA TRP A 112 5.29 3.35 -10.41
C TRP A 112 5.10 4.76 -10.98
N THR A 113 3.86 5.11 -11.36
CA THR A 113 3.53 6.49 -11.72
C THR A 113 3.83 7.43 -10.54
N ASN A 114 3.44 7.04 -9.32
CA ASN A 114 3.78 7.81 -8.13
C ASN A 114 5.30 7.93 -7.95
N ASP A 115 6.06 6.85 -8.13
CA ASP A 115 7.51 6.83 -7.98
C ASP A 115 8.21 7.79 -8.98
N ILE A 116 7.78 7.80 -10.24
CA ILE A 116 8.31 8.72 -11.26
C ILE A 116 8.07 10.17 -10.84
N PHE A 117 6.83 10.51 -10.45
CA PHE A 117 6.49 11.89 -10.06
C PHE A 117 7.07 12.31 -8.71
N SER A 118 7.31 11.36 -7.80
CA SER A 118 7.80 11.64 -6.46
C SER A 118 9.32 11.59 -6.35
N LEU A 119 10.03 11.10 -7.38
CA LEU A 119 11.47 10.83 -7.37
C LEU A 119 12.30 11.95 -6.73
N ASN A 120 12.19 13.17 -7.25
CA ASN A 120 13.01 14.29 -6.75
C ASN A 120 12.79 14.57 -5.26
N LYS A 121 11.53 14.49 -4.81
CA LYS A 121 11.12 14.73 -3.43
C LYS A 121 11.57 13.60 -2.51
N ASP A 122 11.46 12.35 -2.96
CA ASP A 122 11.79 11.17 -2.17
C ASP A 122 13.31 10.98 -2.07
N TYR A 123 14.03 11.14 -3.19
CA TYR A 123 15.48 11.05 -3.23
C TYR A 123 16.16 12.13 -2.37
N ALA A 124 15.64 13.37 -2.38
CA ALA A 124 16.14 14.45 -1.51
C ALA A 124 15.96 14.16 -0.01
N ARG A 125 15.06 13.24 0.36
CA ARG A 125 14.82 12.79 1.73
C ARG A 125 15.60 11.51 2.10
N GLY A 126 16.36 10.97 1.15
CA GLY A 126 17.05 9.69 1.30
C GLY A 126 16.10 8.48 1.24
N ASP A 127 14.86 8.64 0.77
CA ASP A 127 13.96 7.52 0.54
C ASP A 127 14.31 6.86 -0.81
N VAL A 128 14.93 5.69 -0.72
CA VAL A 128 15.45 4.94 -1.87
C VAL A 128 14.50 3.84 -2.33
N ASN A 129 13.32 3.70 -1.71
CA ASN A 129 12.27 2.77 -2.14
C ASN A 129 11.49 3.29 -3.34
N ASN A 130 12.19 3.53 -4.44
CA ASN A 130 11.64 4.11 -5.66
C ASN A 130 12.14 3.32 -6.87
N VAL A 131 11.22 2.89 -7.75
CA VAL A 131 11.55 2.05 -8.90
C VAL A 131 12.63 2.66 -9.80
N VAL A 132 12.60 3.98 -10.00
CA VAL A 132 13.59 4.70 -10.83
C VAL A 132 14.96 4.69 -10.16
N ALA A 133 15.03 4.91 -8.84
CA ALA A 133 16.28 4.86 -8.09
C ALA A 133 16.90 3.45 -8.09
N ILE A 134 16.06 2.42 -7.98
CA ILE A 134 16.46 1.01 -8.02
C ILE A 134 17.01 0.64 -9.40
N LEU A 135 16.29 0.96 -10.48
CA LEU A 135 16.73 0.66 -11.85
C LEU A 135 18.04 1.37 -12.19
N ARG A 136 18.18 2.64 -11.76
CA ARG A 136 19.44 3.37 -11.88
C ARG A 136 20.60 2.67 -11.17
N HIS A 137 20.38 2.23 -9.93
CA HIS A 137 21.41 1.58 -9.12
C HIS A 137 21.80 0.20 -9.69
N ALA A 138 20.83 -0.61 -10.11
CA ALA A 138 21.06 -1.96 -10.62
C ALA A 138 21.67 -1.98 -12.03
N GLY A 139 21.26 -1.06 -12.91
CA GLY A 139 21.60 -1.09 -14.34
C GLY A 139 22.71 -0.14 -14.78
N SER A 140 23.31 0.64 -13.87
CA SER A 140 24.20 1.77 -14.23
C SER A 140 23.56 2.76 -15.21
N LEU A 141 22.24 2.96 -15.10
CA LEU A 141 21.49 3.86 -15.98
C LEU A 141 21.65 5.33 -15.57
N THR A 142 21.48 6.24 -16.51
CA THR A 142 21.24 7.65 -16.19
C THR A 142 19.83 7.85 -15.62
N TRP A 143 19.58 8.98 -14.96
CA TRP A 143 18.25 9.29 -14.43
C TRP A 143 17.14 9.31 -15.50
N PRO A 144 17.35 9.90 -16.70
CA PRO A 144 16.34 9.85 -17.76
C PRO A 144 16.10 8.45 -18.34
N GLU A 145 17.08 7.56 -18.33
CA GLU A 145 16.93 6.18 -18.83
C GLU A 145 16.18 5.28 -17.84
N ALA A 146 16.29 5.58 -16.54
CA ALA A 146 15.63 4.82 -15.50
C ALA A 146 14.16 5.25 -15.24
N ALA A 147 13.75 6.43 -15.74
CA ALA A 147 12.44 7.03 -15.53
C ALA A 147 11.48 6.74 -16.68
#